data_AF-A0A2D7KAN1-F1
#
_entry.id   AF-A0A2D7KAN1-F1
#
_cell.length_a   1.000
_cell.length_b   1.000
_cell.length_c   1.000
_cell.angle_alpha   90.00
_cell.angle_beta   90.00
_cell.angle_gamma   90.00
#
_symmetry.space_group_name_H-M   'P 1'
#
loop_
_entity.id
_entity.type
_entity.pdbx_description
1 polymer ?
#
loop_
_entity_poly.entity_id
_entity_poly.type
_entity_poly.pdbx_seq_one_letter_code
_entity_poly.pdbx_strand_id
1 'polypeptide(L)'
;MNKINLRIEGDHEFGVFSMFLIEIERNSIRIPIFLTSEQTNLGLEDPEEPHEAIMELMNILLDSGFSIHQNIEIVNGDNSNEHHEFVENFNDRIDNGWVSEIQPINIKFSNPEDPENSNIELESLGGHFYTIYTESNDMSTIEMVEKLNVIFK
;
A
#
# COMPACT_ATOMS: atom_id res chain seq x y z
N MET A 1 10.40 16.85 1.81
CA MET A 1 10.82 15.71 0.98
C MET A 1 9.56 14.91 0.71
N ASN A 2 9.20 14.71 -0.56
CA ASN A 2 7.94 14.06 -0.96
C ASN A 2 8.09 12.53 -0.93
N LYS A 3 8.64 12.01 0.16
CA LYS A 3 8.96 10.59 0.29
C LYS A 3 7.95 9.92 1.22
N ILE A 4 7.37 8.83 0.76
CA ILE A 4 6.61 7.87 1.57
C ILE A 4 7.47 6.63 1.73
N ASN A 5 7.62 6.14 2.96
CA ASN A 5 8.16 4.81 3.17
C ASN A 5 6.98 3.83 3.12
N LEU A 6 7.11 2.80 2.29
CA LEU A 6 6.14 1.73 2.14
C LEU A 6 6.79 0.45 2.62
N ARG A 7 6.31 -0.12 3.72
CA ARG A 7 6.71 -1.45 4.16
C ARG A 7 5.65 -2.44 3.69
N ILE A 8 6.07 -3.52 3.05
CA ILE A 8 5.20 -4.57 2.53
C ILE A 8 5.53 -5.84 3.32
N GLU A 9 4.55 -6.36 4.04
CA GLU A 9 4.65 -7.60 4.80
C GLU A 9 3.90 -8.72 4.08
N GLY A 10 4.53 -9.90 4.04
CA GLY A 10 3.95 -11.07 3.43
C GLY A 10 4.72 -12.36 3.73
N ASP A 11 4.19 -13.47 3.26
CA ASP A 11 4.85 -14.76 3.30
C ASP A 11 5.46 -15.09 1.93
N HIS A 12 6.60 -15.78 1.90
CA HIS A 12 7.20 -16.28 0.69
C HIS A 12 7.41 -17.80 0.77
N GLU A 13 6.52 -18.56 0.14
CA GLU A 13 6.54 -20.02 0.15
C GLU A 13 6.30 -20.58 -1.24
N PHE A 14 7.02 -21.66 -1.59
CA PHE A 14 6.85 -22.38 -2.86
C PHE A 14 7.04 -21.48 -4.11
N GLY A 15 7.94 -20.49 -4.00
CA GLY A 15 8.24 -19.55 -5.10
C GLY A 15 7.20 -18.44 -5.29
N VAL A 16 6.29 -18.24 -4.34
CA VAL A 16 5.22 -17.23 -4.44
C VAL A 16 5.22 -16.33 -3.21
N PHE A 17 5.09 -15.02 -3.44
CA PHE A 17 4.93 -14.03 -2.37
C PHE A 17 3.46 -13.69 -2.15
N SER A 18 2.97 -13.90 -0.93
CA SER A 18 1.60 -13.58 -0.51
C SER A 18 1.59 -12.36 0.41
N MET A 19 1.23 -11.20 -0.13
CA MET A 19 1.12 -9.95 0.62
C MET A 19 -0.17 -9.91 1.45
N PHE A 20 -0.09 -9.52 2.72
CA PHE A 20 -1.28 -9.38 3.58
C PHE A 20 -1.33 -8.06 4.36
N LEU A 21 -0.22 -7.34 4.46
CA LEU A 21 -0.18 -6.05 5.16
C LEU A 21 0.79 -5.10 4.46
N ILE A 22 0.37 -3.86 4.33
CA ILE A 22 1.28 -2.76 4.02
C ILE A 22 1.24 -1.72 5.15
N GLU A 23 2.35 -1.03 5.35
CA GLU A 23 2.42 0.12 6.24
C GLU A 23 2.92 1.33 5.46
N ILE A 24 2.10 2.38 5.42
CA ILE A 24 2.46 3.68 4.86
C ILE A 24 3.00 4.55 5.99
N GLU A 25 4.23 5.04 5.83
CA GLU A 25 4.86 5.96 6.79
C GLU A 25 5.34 7.25 6.14
N ARG A 26 4.97 8.39 6.75
CA ARG A 26 5.56 9.70 6.48
C ARG A 26 5.48 10.58 7.71
N ASN A 27 6.52 11.38 7.96
CA ASN A 27 6.58 12.31 9.11
C ASN A 27 6.35 11.62 10.48
N SER A 28 6.83 10.40 10.66
CA SER A 28 6.62 9.55 11.85
C SER A 28 5.17 9.13 12.10
N ILE A 29 4.26 9.35 11.14
CA ILE A 29 2.89 8.85 11.15
C ILE A 29 2.88 7.56 10.34
N ARG A 30 2.34 6.50 10.93
CA ARG A 30 2.24 5.16 10.34
C ARG A 30 0.79 4.73 10.27
N ILE A 31 0.44 4.09 9.17
CA ILE A 31 -0.88 3.50 8.97
C ILE A 31 -0.69 2.08 8.43
N PRO A 32 -1.05 1.05 9.22
CA PRO A 32 -1.17 -0.30 8.70
C PRO A 32 -2.44 -0.41 7.86
N ILE A 33 -2.35 -1.10 6.73
CA ILE A 33 -3.47 -1.45 5.84
C ILE A 33 -3.40 -2.95 5.60
N PHE A 34 -4.35 -3.67 6.18
CA PHE A 34 -4.51 -5.11 5.96
C PHE A 34 -5.22 -5.35 4.64
N LEU A 35 -4.64 -6.22 3.83
CA LEU A 35 -5.24 -6.62 2.55
C LEU A 35 -6.31 -7.67 2.79
N THR A 36 -7.40 -7.58 2.04
CA THR A 36 -8.39 -8.67 1.99
C THR A 36 -7.83 -9.86 1.22
N SER A 37 -8.43 -11.03 1.38
CA SER A 37 -8.07 -12.20 0.59
C SER A 37 -8.23 -11.96 -0.92
N GLU A 38 -9.20 -11.16 -1.33
CA GLU A 38 -9.38 -10.77 -2.74
C GLU A 38 -8.18 -9.94 -3.23
N GLN A 39 -7.75 -8.93 -2.47
CA GLN A 39 -6.59 -8.13 -2.81
C GLN A 39 -5.30 -8.96 -2.83
N THR A 40 -5.08 -9.79 -1.80
CA THR A 40 -3.93 -10.71 -1.76
C THR A 40 -3.90 -11.62 -2.98
N ASN A 41 -5.05 -12.17 -3.39
CA ASN A 41 -5.11 -13.10 -4.52
C ASN A 41 -4.69 -12.46 -5.85
N LEU A 42 -4.93 -11.16 -6.06
CA LEU A 42 -4.49 -10.46 -7.28
C LEU A 42 -2.97 -10.62 -7.46
N GLY A 43 -2.18 -10.38 -6.41
CA GLY A 43 -0.72 -10.54 -6.46
C GLY A 43 -0.25 -12.00 -6.59
N LEU A 44 -1.15 -12.98 -6.48
CA LEU A 44 -0.84 -14.41 -6.69
C LEU A 44 -1.16 -14.88 -8.12
N GLU A 45 -1.96 -14.12 -8.87
CA GLU A 45 -2.35 -14.49 -10.24
C GLU A 45 -1.16 -14.40 -11.21
N ASP A 46 -0.28 -13.41 -11.01
CA ASP A 46 0.99 -13.29 -11.71
C ASP A 46 2.17 -13.16 -10.73
N PRO A 47 2.96 -14.24 -10.52
CA PRO A 47 4.14 -14.20 -9.66
C PRO A 47 5.23 -13.20 -10.12
N GLU A 48 5.21 -12.75 -11.38
CA GLU A 48 6.13 -11.71 -11.88
C GLU A 48 5.66 -10.29 -11.49
N GLU A 49 4.38 -10.12 -11.12
CA GLU A 49 3.77 -8.84 -10.71
C GLU A 49 3.19 -8.89 -9.26
N PRO A 50 4.02 -9.19 -8.24
CA PRO A 50 3.58 -9.36 -6.85
C PRO A 50 2.93 -8.09 -6.23
N HIS A 51 3.13 -6.94 -6.87
CA HIS A 51 2.55 -5.66 -6.45
C HIS A 51 1.13 -5.45 -6.93
N GLU A 52 0.54 -6.32 -7.76
CA GLU A 52 -0.79 -6.13 -8.33
C GLU A 52 -1.85 -5.81 -7.25
N ALA A 53 -1.73 -6.47 -6.09
CA ALA A 53 -2.56 -6.26 -4.90
C ALA A 53 -2.64 -4.80 -4.39
N ILE A 54 -1.57 -4.01 -4.62
CA ILE A 54 -1.43 -2.62 -4.16
C ILE A 54 -1.02 -1.66 -5.30
N MET A 55 -1.01 -2.12 -6.54
CA MET A 55 -0.48 -1.38 -7.68
C MET A 55 -1.19 -0.04 -7.84
N GLU A 56 -2.51 -0.01 -7.73
CA GLU A 56 -3.28 1.23 -7.84
C GLU A 56 -3.01 2.20 -6.69
N LEU A 57 -2.75 1.70 -5.48
CA LEU A 57 -2.31 2.55 -4.38
C LEU A 57 -0.94 3.18 -4.70
N MET A 58 0.01 2.39 -5.18
CA MET A 58 1.33 2.90 -5.59
C MET A 58 1.18 3.94 -6.71
N ASN A 59 0.34 3.67 -7.71
CA ASN A 59 0.04 4.59 -8.81
C ASN A 59 -0.55 5.91 -8.29
N ILE A 60 -1.51 5.87 -7.35
CA ILE A 60 -2.05 7.07 -6.69
C ILE A 60 -0.94 7.91 -6.06
N LEU A 61 0.00 7.28 -5.34
CA LEU A 61 1.10 8.00 -4.68
C LEU A 61 2.06 8.64 -5.70
N LEU A 62 2.48 7.87 -6.71
CA LEU A 62 3.41 8.34 -7.74
C LEU A 62 2.81 9.45 -8.61
N ASP A 63 1.56 9.27 -9.06
CA ASP A 63 0.77 10.26 -9.81
C ASP A 63 0.57 11.55 -9.01
N SER A 64 0.43 11.43 -7.69
CA SER A 64 0.29 12.58 -6.79
C SER A 64 1.62 13.24 -6.43
N GLY A 65 2.74 12.80 -7.00
CA GLY A 65 4.07 13.41 -6.84
C GLY A 65 4.85 12.92 -5.62
N PHE A 66 4.40 11.87 -4.94
CA PHE A 66 5.18 11.21 -3.90
C PHE A 66 6.14 10.20 -4.51
N SER A 67 7.41 10.23 -4.09
CA SER A 67 8.33 9.11 -4.30
C SER A 67 8.10 8.06 -3.21
N ILE A 68 8.15 6.79 -3.59
CA ILE A 68 8.00 5.64 -2.70
C ILE A 68 9.39 5.07 -2.42
N HIS A 69 9.67 4.78 -1.15
CA HIS A 69 10.76 3.89 -0.76
C HIS A 69 10.15 2.64 -0.14
N GLN A 70 10.27 1.57 -0.89
CA GLN A 70 9.69 0.27 -0.58
C GLN A 70 10.69 -0.60 0.18
N ASN A 71 10.19 -1.30 1.20
CA ASN A 71 10.90 -2.39 1.85
C ASN A 71 9.99 -3.61 1.96
N ILE A 72 10.56 -4.79 1.78
CA ILE A 72 9.90 -6.08 1.92
C ILE A 72 10.27 -6.66 3.29
N GLU A 73 9.27 -7.13 4.02
CA GLU A 73 9.43 -7.91 5.24
C GLU A 73 8.73 -9.26 5.07
N ILE A 74 9.54 -10.33 5.05
CA ILE A 74 9.05 -11.69 4.94
C ILE A 74 8.79 -12.23 6.35
N VAL A 75 7.53 -12.55 6.65
CA VAL A 75 7.12 -13.06 7.96
C VAL A 75 7.38 -14.56 8.06
N ASN A 76 6.94 -15.33 7.06
CA ASN A 76 7.31 -16.73 6.88
C ASN A 76 7.95 -16.92 5.51
N GLY A 77 9.15 -17.51 5.50
CA GLY A 77 9.94 -17.72 4.29
C GLY A 77 10.53 -19.13 4.24
N ASP A 78 10.53 -19.74 3.06
CA ASP A 78 11.11 -21.08 2.85
C ASP A 78 12.63 -21.07 2.64
N ASN A 79 13.26 -19.89 2.56
CA ASN A 79 14.69 -19.67 2.28
C ASN A 79 15.18 -20.36 0.99
N SER A 80 14.27 -20.52 0.03
CA SER A 80 14.58 -20.95 -1.34
C SER A 80 15.40 -19.90 -2.10
N ASN A 81 15.96 -20.27 -3.25
CA ASN A 81 16.66 -19.29 -4.09
C ASN A 81 15.69 -18.24 -4.61
N GLU A 82 14.46 -18.66 -4.91
CA GLU A 82 13.34 -17.83 -5.36
C GLU A 82 13.00 -16.77 -4.30
N HIS A 83 12.96 -17.15 -3.01
CA HIS A 83 12.80 -16.20 -1.91
C HIS A 83 13.92 -15.14 -1.89
N HIS A 84 15.17 -15.58 -2.02
CA HIS A 84 16.31 -14.65 -2.00
C HIS A 84 16.29 -13.70 -3.21
N GLU A 85 16.02 -14.22 -4.41
CA GLU A 85 15.86 -13.41 -5.63
C GLU A 85 14.69 -12.42 -5.49
N PHE A 86 13.58 -12.82 -4.90
CA PHE A 86 12.45 -11.94 -4.64
C PHE A 86 12.86 -10.74 -3.77
N VAL A 87 13.51 -11.00 -2.64
CA VAL A 87 13.97 -9.93 -1.73
C VAL A 87 15.01 -9.04 -2.42
N GLU A 88 15.95 -9.61 -3.17
CA GLU A 88 16.95 -8.83 -3.92
C GLU A 88 16.34 -7.90 -4.96
N ASN A 89 15.27 -8.34 -5.64
CA ASN A 89 14.61 -7.57 -6.70
C ASN A 89 13.64 -6.51 -6.18
N PHE A 90 12.99 -6.74 -5.03
CA PHE A 90 11.87 -5.92 -4.58
C PHE A 90 12.11 -5.16 -3.27
N ASN A 91 13.15 -5.49 -2.50
CA ASN A 91 13.49 -4.76 -1.28
C ASN A 91 14.35 -3.51 -1.55
N ASP A 92 14.27 -2.51 -0.67
CA ASP A 92 15.00 -1.24 -0.75
C ASP A 92 14.83 -0.48 -2.09
N ARG A 93 13.70 -0.71 -2.77
CA ARG A 93 13.40 -0.09 -4.07
C ARG A 93 12.93 1.35 -3.89
N ILE A 94 13.33 2.22 -4.82
CA ILE A 94 12.89 3.62 -4.86
C ILE A 94 12.21 3.89 -6.19
N ASP A 95 10.94 4.30 -6.14
CA ASP A 95 10.18 4.78 -7.28
C ASP A 95 9.94 6.28 -7.12
N ASN A 96 10.26 7.05 -8.18
CA ASN A 96 10.11 8.50 -8.14
C ASN A 96 8.71 8.93 -8.55
N GLY A 97 8.15 9.91 -7.85
CA GLY A 97 6.88 10.53 -8.22
C GLY A 97 6.92 11.04 -9.67
N TRP A 98 5.80 10.89 -10.38
CA TRP A 98 5.69 11.22 -11.80
C TRP A 98 5.61 12.73 -12.06
N VAL A 99 5.24 13.50 -11.04
CA VAL A 99 5.17 14.96 -11.06
C VAL A 99 6.02 15.55 -9.93
N SER A 100 6.52 16.77 -10.14
CA SER A 100 7.41 17.43 -9.18
C SER A 100 6.70 18.09 -8.00
N GLU A 101 5.41 18.45 -8.16
CA GLU A 101 4.61 19.11 -7.14
C GLU A 101 3.55 18.15 -6.62
N ILE A 102 3.36 18.11 -5.29
CA ILE A 102 2.32 17.29 -4.67
C ILE A 102 0.95 17.70 -5.18
N GLN A 103 0.23 16.75 -5.75
CA GLN A 103 -1.17 16.89 -6.11
C GLN A 103 -2.06 16.28 -5.03
N PRO A 104 -3.28 16.80 -4.82
CA PRO A 104 -4.19 16.26 -3.82
C PRO A 104 -4.65 14.85 -4.18
N ILE A 105 -4.61 13.96 -3.20
CA ILE A 105 -5.32 12.68 -3.23
C ILE A 105 -6.70 12.91 -2.62
N ASN A 106 -7.75 12.57 -3.36
CA ASN A 106 -9.11 12.62 -2.86
C ASN A 106 -9.36 11.41 -1.94
N ILE A 107 -9.82 11.66 -0.72
CA ILE A 107 -10.10 10.64 0.30
C ILE A 107 -11.57 10.73 0.68
N LYS A 108 -12.32 9.64 0.52
CA LYS A 108 -13.75 9.56 0.81
C LYS A 108 -14.07 8.32 1.63
N PHE A 109 -15.13 8.41 2.42
CA PHE A 109 -15.75 7.21 2.99
C PHE A 109 -16.67 6.59 1.92
N SER A 110 -16.59 5.28 1.72
CA SER A 110 -17.52 4.55 0.84
C SER A 110 -18.99 4.68 1.30
N ASN A 111 -19.23 4.89 2.60
CA ASN A 111 -20.52 5.21 3.19
C ASN A 111 -20.41 6.47 4.09
N PRO A 112 -20.66 7.68 3.54
CA PRO A 112 -20.57 8.93 4.30
C PRO A 112 -21.58 9.08 5.45
N GLU A 113 -22.68 8.32 5.43
CA GLU A 113 -23.72 8.36 6.48
C GLU A 113 -23.31 7.55 7.73
N ASP A 114 -22.35 6.64 7.60
CA ASP A 114 -21.74 5.89 8.71
C ASP A 114 -20.22 5.75 8.51
N PRO A 115 -19.45 6.85 8.67
CA PRO A 115 -18.01 6.86 8.40
C PRO A 115 -17.21 5.88 9.25
N GLU A 116 -17.66 5.58 10.47
CA GLU A 116 -16.93 4.70 11.38
C GLU A 116 -16.90 3.26 10.87
N ASN A 117 -18.01 2.79 10.29
CA ASN A 117 -18.16 1.45 9.72
C ASN A 117 -18.01 1.42 8.19
N SER A 118 -17.27 2.38 7.63
CA SER A 118 -17.05 2.53 6.19
C SER A 118 -15.65 2.09 5.77
N ASN A 119 -15.49 1.70 4.51
CA ASN A 119 -14.17 1.64 3.88
C ASN A 119 -13.72 3.05 3.47
N ILE A 120 -12.44 3.18 3.11
CA ILE A 120 -11.85 4.43 2.64
C ILE A 120 -11.51 4.27 1.15
N GLU A 121 -12.02 5.18 0.33
CA GLU A 121 -11.76 5.25 -1.11
C GLU A 121 -10.75 6.36 -1.39
N LEU A 122 -9.69 6.01 -2.12
CA LEU A 122 -8.65 6.92 -2.57
C LEU A 122 -8.75 7.10 -4.08
N GLU A 123 -8.56 8.34 -4.54
CA GLU A 123 -8.58 8.71 -5.95
C GLU A 123 -7.52 9.78 -6.24
N SER A 124 -6.68 9.54 -7.26
CA SER A 124 -5.72 10.55 -7.75
C SER A 124 -6.31 11.38 -8.90
N LEU A 125 -5.67 12.51 -9.22
CA LEU A 125 -6.08 13.34 -10.37
C LEU A 125 -5.90 12.63 -11.72
N GLY A 126 -4.96 11.69 -11.83
CA GLY A 126 -4.74 10.83 -13.00
C GLY A 126 -5.80 9.74 -13.18
N GLY A 127 -6.72 9.58 -12.23
CA GLY A 127 -7.83 8.62 -12.31
C GLY A 127 -7.50 7.21 -11.81
N HIS A 128 -6.50 7.07 -10.93
CA HIS A 128 -6.22 5.83 -10.21
C HIS A 128 -7.13 5.73 -8.97
N PHE A 129 -7.56 4.50 -8.65
CA PHE A 129 -8.52 4.24 -7.58
C PHE A 129 -8.08 3.08 -6.69
N TYR A 130 -8.17 3.26 -5.38
CA TYR A 130 -7.87 2.19 -4.43
C TYR A 130 -8.79 2.25 -3.22
N THR A 131 -9.26 1.08 -2.77
CA THR A 131 -10.08 0.95 -1.56
C THR A 131 -9.28 0.34 -0.43
N ILE A 132 -9.21 1.05 0.69
CA ILE A 132 -8.71 0.53 1.96
C ILE A 132 -9.90 -0.04 2.72
N TYR A 133 -9.89 -1.35 2.91
CA TYR A 133 -10.85 -2.05 3.75
C TYR A 133 -10.45 -1.91 5.22
N THR A 134 -11.38 -1.47 6.07
CA THR A 134 -11.06 -1.07 7.47
C THR A 134 -11.48 -2.08 8.51
N GLU A 135 -12.27 -3.10 8.15
CA GLU A 135 -12.84 -4.10 9.08
C GLU A 135 -11.78 -4.84 9.92
N SER A 136 -10.57 -5.00 9.40
CA SER A 136 -9.49 -5.76 10.04
C SER A 136 -8.50 -4.90 10.84
N ASN A 137 -8.75 -3.60 10.99
CA ASN A 137 -7.81 -2.68 11.63
C ASN A 137 -8.17 -2.40 13.10
N ASP A 138 -7.16 -2.31 13.96
CA ASP A 138 -7.35 -1.88 15.36
C ASP A 138 -7.63 -0.36 15.46
N MET A 139 -7.27 0.39 14.41
CA MET A 139 -7.51 1.82 14.28
C MET A 139 -8.90 2.10 13.70
N SER A 140 -9.60 3.10 14.22
CA SER A 140 -10.89 3.49 13.63
C SER A 140 -10.73 4.09 12.23
N THR A 141 -11.75 3.92 11.39
CA THR A 141 -11.79 4.49 10.04
C THR A 141 -11.56 6.01 10.05
N ILE A 142 -12.13 6.71 11.04
CA ILE A 142 -11.94 8.16 11.19
C ILE A 142 -10.47 8.50 11.50
N GLU A 143 -9.85 7.80 12.46
CA GLU A 143 -8.45 8.03 12.81
C GLU A 143 -7.52 7.72 11.62
N MET A 144 -7.82 6.68 10.84
CA MET A 144 -7.09 6.37 9.60
C MET A 144 -7.17 7.53 8.61
N VAL A 145 -8.37 8.07 8.34
CA VAL A 145 -8.55 9.22 7.43
C VAL A 145 -7.82 10.46 7.92
N GLU A 146 -7.85 10.75 9.23
CA GLU A 146 -7.11 11.87 9.81
C GLU A 146 -5.60 11.73 9.57
N LYS A 147 -5.05 10.54 9.77
CA LYS A 147 -3.63 10.26 9.52
C LYS A 147 -3.28 10.31 8.03
N LEU A 148 -4.11 9.73 7.16
CA LEU A 148 -3.91 9.79 5.69
C LEU A 148 -3.89 11.25 5.21
N ASN A 149 -4.78 12.10 5.73
CA ASN A 149 -4.79 13.52 5.42
C ASN A 149 -3.50 14.26 5.87
N VAL A 150 -2.74 13.74 6.83
CA VAL A 150 -1.43 14.31 7.19
C VAL A 150 -0.32 13.70 6.35
N ILE A 151 -0.38 12.41 6.06
CA ILE A 151 0.57 11.71 5.19
C ILE A 151 0.53 12.30 3.77
N PHE A 152 -0.65 12.65 3.24
CA PHE A 152 -0.82 13.13 1.85
C PHE A 152 -0.80 14.67 1.71
N LYS A 153 -0.39 15.41 2.74
CA LYS A 153 -0.15 16.86 2.68
C LYS A 153 1.27 17.22 2.28
#